data_AF-A0A2W4JQL8-F1
#
_entry.id   AF-A0A2W4JQL8-F1
#
_cell.length_a   1.000
_cell.length_b   1.000
_cell.length_c   1.000
_cell.angle_alpha   90.00
_cell.angle_beta   90.00
_cell.angle_gamma   90.00
#
_symmetry.space_group_name_H-M   'P 1'
#
loop_
_entity.id
_entity.type
_entity.pdbx_description
1 polymer ?
#
loop_
_entity_poly.entity_id
_entity_poly.type
_entity_poly.pdbx_seq_one_letter_code
_entity_poly.pdbx_strand_id
1 'polypeptide(L)'
;MEFFKIRRDIPFMRHALLFNVISIVTFLLAVFFLWHKGLNFSIEFTGGTVMEVSYDKAADVDGIRRTLEQAGYSDPQVQNF
;
A
#
# COMPACT_ATOMS: atom_id res chain seq x y z
N MET A 1 -23.90 20.74 -41.32
CA MET A 1 -23.30 19.42 -41.61
C MET A 1 -22.51 19.00 -40.38
N GLU A 2 -22.99 18.03 -39.60
CA GLU A 2 -22.25 17.47 -38.47
C GLU A 2 -21.19 16.49 -39.00
N PHE A 3 -19.92 16.90 -39.03
CA PHE A 3 -18.87 16.21 -39.79
C PHE A 3 -18.16 15.06 -39.06
N PHE A 4 -18.55 14.70 -37.83
CA PHE A 4 -17.92 13.58 -37.11
C PHE A 4 -18.93 12.81 -36.24
N LYS A 5 -19.60 11.81 -36.82
CA LYS A 5 -20.33 10.78 -36.05
C LYS A 5 -19.45 9.55 -35.89
N ILE A 6 -18.53 9.59 -34.92
CA ILE A 6 -17.83 8.38 -34.48
C ILE A 6 -18.79 7.62 -33.56
N ARG A 7 -19.62 6.74 -34.12
CA ARG A 7 -20.34 5.75 -33.32
C ARG A 7 -19.49 4.49 -33.22
N ARG A 8 -18.72 4.38 -32.15
CA ARG A 8 -18.15 3.11 -31.69
C ARG A 8 -18.75 2.80 -30.33
N ASP A 9 -19.95 2.22 -30.35
CA ASP A 9 -20.57 1.71 -29.13
C ASP A 9 -19.86 0.41 -28.76
N ILE A 10 -18.97 0.47 -27.77
CA ILE A 10 -18.30 -0.72 -27.23
C ILE A 10 -19.32 -1.44 -26.32
N PRO A 11 -19.63 -2.73 -26.56
CA PRO A 11 -20.64 -3.44 -25.78
C PRO A 11 -20.10 -3.90 -24.42
N PHE A 12 -19.84 -2.96 -23.52
CA PHE A 12 -19.34 -3.21 -22.16
C PHE A 12 -20.28 -4.10 -21.35
N MET A 13 -21.60 -3.97 -21.57
CA MET A 13 -22.62 -4.72 -20.83
C MET A 13 -22.61 -6.23 -21.11
N ARG A 14 -22.00 -6.68 -22.20
CA ARG A 14 -21.92 -8.12 -22.55
C ARG A 14 -21.16 -8.95 -21.51
N HIS A 15 -20.20 -8.34 -20.81
CA HIS A 15 -19.35 -9.00 -19.82
C HIS A 15 -19.59 -8.51 -18.40
N ALA A 16 -20.64 -7.69 -18.18
CA ALA A 16 -20.91 -7.06 -16.89
C ALA A 16 -21.03 -8.09 -15.75
N LEU A 17 -21.65 -9.24 -16.00
CA LEU A 17 -21.79 -10.30 -15.00
C LEU A 17 -20.43 -10.88 -14.59
N LEU A 18 -19.55 -11.16 -15.56
CA LEU A 18 -18.21 -11.69 -15.29
C LEU A 18 -17.37 -10.69 -14.48
N PHE A 19 -17.36 -9.41 -14.88
CA PHE A 19 -16.62 -8.38 -14.16
C PHE A 19 -17.17 -8.14 -12.75
N ASN A 20 -18.50 -8.21 -12.56
CA ASN A 20 -19.10 -8.13 -11.22
C ASN A 20 -18.69 -9.30 -10.33
N VAL A 21 -18.68 -10.53 -10.85
CA VAL A 21 -18.23 -11.70 -10.08
C VAL A 21 -16.76 -11.55 -9.69
N ILE A 22 -15.89 -11.17 -10.63
CA ILE A 22 -14.45 -10.95 -10.35
C ILE A 22 -14.28 -9.85 -9.30
N SER A 23 -15.03 -8.76 -9.41
CA SER A 23 -15.00 -7.64 -8.46
C SER A 23 -15.39 -8.09 -7.05
N ILE A 24 -16.50 -8.83 -6.92
CA ILE A 24 -16.98 -9.36 -5.63
C ILE A 24 -15.95 -10.32 -5.04
N VAL A 25 -15.40 -11.25 -5.84
CA VAL A 25 -14.37 -12.19 -5.36
C VAL A 25 -13.13 -11.45 -4.87
N THR A 26 -12.65 -10.48 -5.64
CA THR A 26 -11.46 -9.68 -5.28
C THR A 26 -11.71 -8.87 -4.01
N PHE A 27 -12.90 -8.30 -3.87
CA PHE A 27 -13.32 -7.57 -2.67
C PHE A 27 -13.34 -8.48 -1.44
N LEU A 28 -13.94 -9.67 -1.53
CA LEU A 28 -13.97 -10.63 -0.43
C LEU A 28 -12.56 -11.10 -0.05
N LEU A 29 -11.69 -11.33 -1.03
CA LEU A 29 -10.29 -11.66 -0.78
C LEU A 29 -9.56 -10.52 -0.06
N ALA A 30 -9.79 -9.27 -0.47
CA ALA A 30 -9.19 -8.11 0.20
C ALA A 30 -9.64 -8.01 1.67
N VAL A 31 -10.94 -8.17 1.95
CA VAL A 31 -11.47 -8.20 3.32
C VAL A 31 -10.90 -9.36 4.13
N PHE A 32 -10.81 -10.56 3.53
CA PHE A 32 -10.22 -11.73 4.17
C PHE A 32 -8.75 -11.51 4.54
N PHE A 33 -7.93 -10.98 3.62
CA PHE A 33 -6.53 -10.68 3.90
C PHE A 33 -6.37 -9.59 4.96
N LEU A 34 -7.22 -8.55 4.91
CA LEU A 34 -7.21 -7.49 5.92
C LEU A 34 -7.48 -8.04 7.32
N TRP A 35 -8.45 -8.94 7.43
CA TRP A 35 -8.81 -9.55 8.71
C TRP A 35 -7.76 -10.55 9.20
N HIS A 36 -7.23 -11.40 8.31
CA HIS A 36 -6.28 -12.45 8.70
C HIS A 36 -4.86 -11.93 8.97
N LYS A 37 -4.36 -11.01 8.14
CA LYS A 37 -3.00 -10.45 8.27
C LYS A 37 -2.94 -9.23 9.19
N GLY A 38 -4.08 -8.62 9.49
CA GLY A 38 -4.17 -7.36 10.21
C GLY A 38 -3.78 -6.15 9.35
N LEU A 39 -3.95 -4.97 9.93
CA LEU A 39 -3.51 -3.70 9.35
C LEU A 39 -2.06 -3.44 9.75
N ASN A 40 -1.22 -3.03 8.80
CA ASN A 40 0.10 -2.46 9.10
C ASN A 40 -0.12 -1.04 9.63
N PHE A 41 -0.39 -0.92 10.92
CA PHE A 41 -0.58 0.37 11.57
C PHE A 41 0.75 1.12 11.62
N SER A 42 0.78 2.32 11.03
CA SER A 42 1.89 3.25 11.18
C SER A 42 2.05 3.70 12.65
N ILE A 43 3.21 4.29 12.97
CA ILE A 43 3.52 4.86 14.30
C ILE A 43 2.44 5.85 14.76
N GLU A 44 1.77 6.53 13.83
CA GLU A 44 0.66 7.45 14.12
C GLU A 44 -0.51 6.78 14.87
N PHE A 45 -0.70 5.46 14.69
CA PHE A 45 -1.77 4.68 15.29
C PHE A 45 -1.31 3.79 16.43
N THR A 46 -0.07 3.27 16.39
CA THR A 46 0.48 2.39 17.44
C THR A 46 1.09 3.16 18.60
N GLY A 47 1.41 4.44 18.41
CA GLY A 47 2.16 5.24 19.36
C GLY A 47 3.65 4.87 19.35
N GLY A 48 4.51 5.86 19.54
CA GLY A 48 5.95 5.66 19.52
C GLY A 48 6.73 6.96 19.39
N THR A 49 8.03 6.82 19.17
CA THR A 49 8.95 7.95 19.00
C THR A 49 9.40 8.00 17.55
N VAL A 50 9.14 9.12 16.87
CA VAL A 50 9.68 9.41 15.54
C VAL A 50 10.86 10.35 15.72
N MET A 51 11.99 10.01 15.09
CA MET A 51 13.18 10.85 15.09
C MET A 51 13.65 11.04 13.65
N GLU A 52 13.74 12.28 13.23
CA GLU A 52 14.31 12.66 11.94
C GLU A 52 15.73 13.18 12.17
N VAL A 53 16.69 12.60 11.47
CA VAL A 53 18.11 12.97 11.57
C VAL A 53 18.67 13.22 10.19
N SER A 54 19.33 14.37 10.02
CA SER A 54 20.01 14.71 8.78
C SER A 54 21.47 14.28 8.85
N TYR A 55 21.94 13.60 7.80
CA TYR A 55 23.33 13.22 7.64
C TYR A 55 23.97 13.98 6.48
N ASP A 56 25.22 14.39 6.64
CA ASP A 56 25.99 15.04 5.56
C ASP A 56 26.28 14.10 4.38
N LYS A 57 26.13 12.78 4.59
CA LYS A 57 26.40 11.71 3.62
C LYS A 57 25.26 10.69 3.65
N ALA A 58 25.13 9.89 2.60
CA ALA A 58 24.11 8.84 2.52
C ALA A 58 24.15 7.92 3.76
N ALA A 59 23.02 7.81 4.46
CA ALA A 59 22.89 7.02 5.67
C ALA A 59 22.84 5.52 5.34
N ASP A 60 23.53 4.71 6.14
CA ASP A 60 23.42 3.26 6.10
C ASP A 60 22.19 2.81 6.89
N VAL A 61 21.05 2.76 6.21
CA VAL A 61 19.75 2.38 6.78
C VAL A 61 19.78 1.00 7.41
N ASP A 62 20.48 0.02 6.81
CA ASP A 62 20.53 -1.35 7.31
C ASP A 62 21.40 -1.46 8.55
N GLY A 63 22.53 -0.74 8.59
CA GLY A 63 23.38 -0.63 9.78
C GLY A 63 22.67 0.02 10.96
N ILE A 64 21.95 1.12 10.71
CA ILE A 64 21.14 1.80 11.73
C ILE A 64 20.04 0.86 12.25
N ARG A 65 19.32 0.16 11.36
CA ARG A 65 18.26 -0.80 11.74
C ARG A 65 18.81 -1.90 12.65
N ARG A 66 19.92 -2.54 12.27
CA ARG A 66 20.55 -3.60 13.09
C ARG A 66 21.00 -3.10 14.45
N THR A 67 21.52 -1.88 14.52
CA THR A 67 21.95 -1.28 15.79
C THR A 67 20.76 -1.04 16.72
N LEU A 68 19.62 -0.58 16.18
CA LEU A 68 18.38 -0.39 16.93
C LEU A 68 17.78 -1.72 17.40
N GLU A 69 17.79 -2.74 16.55
CA GLU A 69 17.36 -4.10 16.94
C GLU A 69 18.23 -4.66 18.07
N GLN A 70 19.56 -4.50 18.00
CA GLN A 70 20.48 -4.92 19.07
C GLN A 70 20.30 -4.14 20.37
N ALA A 71 19.89 -2.86 20.28
CA ALA A 71 19.59 -2.02 21.43
C ALA A 71 18.24 -2.37 22.10
N GLY A 72 17.47 -3.32 21.54
CA GLY A 72 16.21 -3.80 22.12
C GLY A 72 14.96 -3.08 21.61
N TYR A 73 15.06 -2.26 20.56
CA TYR A 73 13.88 -1.71 19.90
C TYR A 73 13.21 -2.77 19.03
N SER A 74 11.92 -3.00 19.25
CA SER A 74 11.11 -3.93 18.46
C SER A 74 10.73 -3.31 17.11
N ASP A 75 11.14 -3.96 16.02
CA ASP A 75 10.79 -3.62 14.63
C ASP A 75 11.03 -2.14 14.22
N PRO A 76 12.27 -1.63 14.32
CA PRO A 76 12.59 -0.24 14.01
C PRO A 76 12.42 0.06 12.51
N GLN A 77 11.47 0.93 12.19
CA GLN A 77 11.22 1.41 10.83
C GLN A 77 12.18 2.55 10.47
N VAL A 78 13.35 2.21 9.91
CA VAL A 78 14.33 3.18 9.42
C VAL A 78 14.13 3.41 7.92
N GLN A 79 13.91 4.67 7.54
CA GLN A 79 13.66 5.10 6.15
C GLN A 79 14.44 6.38 5.85
N ASN A 80 14.84 6.55 4.58
CA ASN A 80 15.41 7.80 4.10
C ASN A 80 14.26 8.75 3.71
N PHE A 81 14.35 10.01 4.12
CA PHE A 81 13.45 11.10 3.74
C PHE A 81 14.11 12.04 2.74
#